data_AF-T1PKB0-F1
#
_entry.id   AF-T1PKB0-F1
#
_cell.length_a   1.000
_cell.length_b   1.000
_cell.length_c   1.000
_cell.angle_alpha   90.00
_cell.angle_beta   90.00
_cell.angle_gamma   90.00
#
_symmetry.space_group_name_H-M   'P 1'
#
loop_
_entity.id
_entity.type
_entity.pdbx_description
1 polymer ?
#
loop_
_entity_poly.entity_id
_entity_poly.type
_entity_poly.pdbx_seq_one_letter_code
_entity_poly.pdbx_strand_id
1 'polypeptide(L)'
;MHSDQYKGYLLRFKTTDAVTNKTYELESRIRPVQYAKFAKNSKFAKRLKNFEISSDYDQKEQVSRNYQKFLGPYTDLVLTFTFVGSASHSPKDTSHSYNLTLLWIDPMGRLQDFNELHIEDSQTDNINYSKAILKQPLCPGIWTVKLIGRSAIYAQTKFLVTPLAFYNHQPIQTERARLINAGDGLTLSEDFSLPEEWIQYLPGHEESLQLKNLALRNALRTGEQLNEWVDDLTGKFHHFRETCAVNEDATKLSTASLEMLPLCRDTSWSTLAPDPKSDVYKLANIKR
;
A
#
# COMPACT_ATOMS: atom_id res chain seq x y z
N MET A 1 -10.28 8.50 -10.58
CA MET A 1 -10.15 7.29 -11.43
C MET A 1 -10.10 7.72 -12.89
N HIS A 2 -9.51 6.94 -13.79
CA HIS A 2 -9.57 7.19 -15.23
C HIS A 2 -9.77 5.86 -15.95
N SER A 3 -10.84 5.76 -16.76
CA SER A 3 -11.31 4.49 -17.36
C SER A 3 -11.46 3.40 -16.31
N ASP A 4 -12.15 3.71 -15.21
CA ASP A 4 -12.41 2.84 -14.05
C ASP A 4 -11.16 2.25 -13.37
N GLN A 5 -9.98 2.81 -13.66
CA GLN A 5 -8.74 2.45 -12.99
C GLN A 5 -8.30 3.53 -12.02
N TYR A 6 -7.88 3.10 -10.83
CA TYR A 6 -7.25 3.99 -9.88
C TYR A 6 -5.87 4.44 -10.40
N LYS A 7 -5.68 5.76 -10.52
CA LYS A 7 -4.43 6.35 -11.03
C LYS A 7 -3.56 6.97 -9.93
N GLY A 8 -4.07 7.03 -8.70
CA GLY A 8 -3.45 7.73 -7.58
C GLY A 8 -4.40 8.73 -6.93
N TYR A 9 -3.87 9.50 -5.99
CA TYR A 9 -4.55 10.62 -5.35
C TYR A 9 -3.86 11.93 -5.75
N LEU A 10 -4.60 13.02 -5.61
CA LEU A 10 -4.14 14.37 -5.91
C LEU A 10 -3.90 15.08 -4.59
N LEU A 11 -2.72 15.67 -4.43
CA LEU A 11 -2.35 16.45 -3.27
C LEU A 11 -2.11 17.89 -3.72
N ARG A 12 -2.96 18.81 -3.26
CA ARG A 12 -2.79 20.25 -3.43
C ARG A 12 -2.15 20.81 -2.18
N PHE A 13 -1.06 21.55 -2.33
CA PHE A 13 -0.28 22.08 -1.23
C PHE A 13 0.36 23.42 -1.59
N LYS A 14 0.76 24.16 -0.54
CA LYS A 14 1.51 25.39 -0.67
C LYS A 14 2.96 25.12 -0.31
N THR A 15 3.87 25.72 -1.06
CA THR A 15 5.30 25.71 -0.78
C THR A 15 5.82 27.14 -0.81
N THR A 16 6.82 27.46 0.01
CA THR A 16 7.44 28.77 0.03
C THR A 16 8.88 28.63 -0.44
N ASP A 17 9.25 29.39 -1.45
CA ASP A 17 10.64 29.48 -1.88
C ASP A 17 11.46 30.21 -0.82
N ALA A 18 12.50 29.55 -0.31
CA ALA A 18 13.36 30.09 0.73
C ALA A 18 14.15 31.33 0.28
N VAL A 19 14.41 31.51 -1.02
CA VAL A 19 15.20 32.64 -1.54
C VAL A 19 14.31 33.87 -1.76
N THR A 20 13.18 33.68 -2.45
CA THR A 20 12.27 34.80 -2.79
C THR A 20 11.21 35.08 -1.73
N ASN A 21 11.05 34.18 -0.76
CA ASN A 21 9.97 34.16 0.22
C ASN A 21 8.56 34.19 -0.42
N LYS A 22 8.46 33.77 -1.68
CA LYS A 22 7.19 33.72 -2.40
C LYS A 22 6.53 32.37 -2.16
N THR A 23 5.25 32.41 -1.82
CA THR A 23 4.43 31.20 -1.68
C THR A 23 3.81 30.84 -3.02
N TYR A 24 4.00 29.59 -3.41
CA TYR A 24 3.44 28.98 -4.60
C TYR A 24 2.44 27.90 -4.20
N GLU A 25 1.45 27.70 -5.06
CA GLU A 25 0.46 26.65 -4.88
C GLU A 25 0.58 25.64 -6.03
N LEU A 26 0.72 24.38 -5.65
CA LEU A 26 0.97 23.28 -6.55
C LEU A 26 -0.07 22.18 -6.31
N GLU A 27 -0.32 21.38 -7.34
CA GLU A 27 -1.01 20.11 -7.19
C GLU A 27 -0.13 19.00 -7.76
N SER A 28 -0.04 17.88 -7.05
CA SER A 28 0.73 16.72 -7.48
C SER A 28 -0.12 15.46 -7.49
N ARG A 29 0.06 14.63 -8.52
CA ARG A 29 -0.52 13.29 -8.60
C ARG A 29 0.44 12.27 -8.04
N ILE A 30 0.01 11.57 -7.00
CA ILE A 30 0.82 10.57 -6.30
C ILE A 30 0.17 9.20 -6.47
N ARG A 31 0.97 8.21 -6.87
CA ARG A 31 0.52 6.83 -7.06
C ARG A 31 1.08 5.93 -5.95
N PRO A 32 0.23 5.27 -5.13
CA PRO A 32 0.69 4.22 -4.25
C PRO A 32 1.12 2.99 -5.06
N VAL A 33 2.17 2.33 -4.60
CA VAL A 33 2.79 1.17 -5.25
C VAL A 33 3.01 0.08 -4.20
N GLN A 34 2.66 -1.15 -4.55
CA GLN A 34 3.05 -2.34 -3.81
C GLN A 34 3.80 -3.29 -4.73
N TYR A 35 4.83 -3.93 -4.18
CA TYR A 35 5.79 -4.71 -4.97
C TYR A 35 5.43 -6.19 -4.95
N ALA A 36 4.31 -6.54 -5.59
CA ALA A 36 3.89 -7.92 -5.74
C ALA A 36 4.80 -8.69 -6.71
N LYS A 37 5.21 -9.89 -6.31
CA LYS A 37 5.99 -10.85 -7.11
C LYS A 37 5.26 -12.17 -7.14
N PHE A 38 5.17 -12.77 -8.33
CA PHE A 38 4.47 -14.04 -8.56
C PHE A 38 5.46 -15.10 -9.04
N ALA A 39 5.24 -16.35 -8.64
CA ALA A 39 6.03 -17.48 -9.13
C ALA A 39 5.76 -17.71 -10.62
N LYS A 40 6.85 -17.81 -11.40
CA LYS A 40 6.75 -18.04 -12.85
C LYS A 40 6.48 -19.50 -13.22
N ASN A 41 6.85 -20.43 -12.34
CA ASN A 41 6.84 -21.86 -12.64
C ASN A 41 5.56 -22.58 -12.20
N SER A 42 4.68 -21.91 -11.43
CA SER A 42 3.43 -22.48 -10.96
C SER A 42 2.26 -22.10 -11.88
N LYS A 43 1.50 -23.10 -12.36
CA LYS A 43 0.26 -22.85 -13.13
C LYS A 43 -0.75 -22.01 -12.35
N PHE A 44 -0.84 -22.25 -11.04
CA PHE A 44 -1.68 -21.47 -10.13
C PHE A 44 -1.19 -20.01 -10.05
N ALA A 45 0.11 -19.81 -9.79
CA ALA A 45 0.65 -18.46 -9.60
C ALA A 45 0.53 -17.57 -10.85
N LYS A 46 0.56 -18.14 -12.05
CA LYS A 46 0.35 -17.39 -13.32
C LYS A 46 -1.03 -16.74 -13.41
N ARG A 47 -2.03 -17.31 -12.74
CA ARG A 47 -3.42 -16.85 -12.70
C ARG A 47 -3.70 -15.88 -11.56
N LEU A 48 -2.77 -15.70 -10.62
CA LEU A 48 -2.88 -14.67 -9.58
C LEU A 48 -2.62 -13.29 -10.17
N LYS A 49 -3.47 -12.33 -9.81
CA LYS A 49 -3.37 -10.90 -10.12
C LYS A 49 -3.73 -10.08 -8.89
N ASN A 50 -3.39 -8.79 -8.92
CA ASN A 50 -3.83 -7.80 -7.93
C ASN A 50 -3.57 -8.20 -6.47
N PHE A 51 -2.43 -8.83 -6.18
CA PHE A 51 -2.05 -9.27 -4.84
C PHE A 51 -1.61 -8.05 -4.00
N GLU A 52 -2.57 -7.46 -3.29
CA GLU A 52 -2.45 -6.14 -2.67
C GLU A 52 -2.95 -6.15 -1.22
N ILE A 53 -2.26 -5.41 -0.35
CA ILE A 53 -2.68 -5.18 1.03
C ILE A 53 -3.45 -3.86 1.11
N SER A 54 -4.52 -3.81 1.89
CA SER A 54 -5.35 -2.63 2.08
C SER A 54 -6.08 -2.67 3.43
N SER A 55 -6.89 -1.64 3.69
CA SER A 55 -7.94 -1.65 4.70
C SER A 55 -9.31 -1.43 4.05
N ASP A 56 -10.37 -1.50 4.88
CA ASP A 56 -11.75 -1.11 4.52
C ASP A 56 -12.27 -1.86 3.28
N TYR A 57 -12.10 -3.18 3.28
CA TYR A 57 -12.59 -4.03 2.20
C TYR A 57 -14.13 -4.13 2.23
N ASP A 58 -14.76 -3.66 1.16
CA ASP A 58 -16.18 -3.77 0.92
C ASP A 58 -16.47 -5.10 0.23
N GLN A 59 -17.04 -6.05 0.97
CA GLN A 59 -17.32 -7.39 0.46
C GLN A 59 -18.40 -7.40 -0.62
N LYS A 60 -19.34 -6.45 -0.59
CA LYS A 60 -20.43 -6.37 -1.57
C LYS A 60 -19.90 -5.90 -2.92
N GLU A 61 -19.10 -4.84 -2.92
CA GLU A 61 -18.53 -4.27 -4.14
C GLU A 61 -17.18 -4.93 -4.53
N GLN A 62 -16.66 -5.82 -3.68
CA GLN A 62 -15.37 -6.52 -3.84
C GLN A 62 -14.17 -5.57 -4.07
N VAL A 63 -14.19 -4.42 -3.40
CA VAL A 63 -13.14 -3.39 -3.51
C VAL A 63 -12.68 -2.91 -2.15
N SER A 64 -11.39 -2.57 -2.05
CA SER A 64 -10.89 -1.85 -0.88
C SER A 64 -11.18 -0.35 -1.00
N ARG A 65 -11.86 0.21 0.00
CA ARG A 65 -12.20 1.65 0.02
C ARG A 65 -11.00 2.55 0.33
N ASN A 66 -9.97 2.03 1.00
CA ASN A 66 -8.68 2.70 1.14
C ASN A 66 -7.83 2.56 -0.14
N TYR A 67 -8.17 3.32 -1.18
CA TYR A 67 -7.45 3.30 -2.46
C TYR A 67 -6.00 3.82 -2.35
N GLN A 68 -5.77 4.75 -1.42
CA GLN A 68 -4.48 5.40 -1.19
C GLN A 68 -3.47 4.46 -0.53
N LYS A 69 -3.94 3.36 0.06
CA LYS A 69 -3.13 2.39 0.81
C LYS A 69 -2.38 3.08 1.96
N PHE A 70 -3.05 4.01 2.64
CA PHE A 70 -2.54 4.59 3.86
C PHE A 70 -2.78 3.62 5.00
N LEU A 71 -1.71 2.96 5.44
CA LEU A 71 -1.75 1.96 6.50
C LEU A 71 -0.85 2.46 7.63
N GLY A 72 -1.39 2.50 8.84
CA GLY A 72 -0.67 2.94 10.04
C GLY A 72 -0.72 1.87 11.14
N PRO A 73 -0.18 2.18 12.33
CA PRO A 73 -0.03 1.19 13.40
C PRO A 73 -1.36 0.62 13.91
N TYR A 74 -2.49 1.28 13.65
CA TYR A 74 -3.82 0.83 14.09
C TYR A 74 -4.73 0.40 12.94
N THR A 75 -4.16 0.11 11.77
CA THR A 75 -4.94 -0.29 10.60
C THR A 75 -5.23 -1.78 10.61
N ASP A 76 -6.48 -2.16 10.41
CA ASP A 76 -6.86 -3.55 10.16
C ASP A 76 -6.48 -3.94 8.72
N LEU A 77 -5.57 -4.91 8.60
CA LEU A 77 -5.00 -5.30 7.32
C LEU A 77 -5.84 -6.38 6.64
N VAL A 78 -6.06 -6.19 5.34
CA VAL A 78 -6.74 -7.12 4.46
C VAL A 78 -5.88 -7.32 3.22
N LEU A 79 -5.55 -8.57 2.92
CA LEU A 79 -5.03 -8.96 1.62
C LEU A 79 -6.20 -9.18 0.67
N THR A 80 -6.10 -8.67 -0.55
CA THR A 80 -6.95 -9.06 -1.66
C THR A 80 -6.11 -9.58 -2.82
N PHE A 81 -6.66 -10.48 -3.61
CA PHE A 81 -6.09 -10.92 -4.87
C PHE A 81 -7.15 -11.51 -5.79
N THR A 82 -6.92 -11.38 -7.09
CA THR A 82 -7.76 -11.99 -8.12
C THR A 82 -7.14 -13.29 -8.58
N PHE A 83 -7.93 -14.36 -8.60
CA PHE A 83 -7.59 -15.60 -9.25
C PHE A 83 -8.34 -15.69 -10.57
N VAL A 84 -7.62 -15.52 -11.67
CA VAL A 84 -8.17 -15.50 -13.04
C VAL A 84 -8.73 -16.88 -13.37
N GLY A 85 -9.88 -16.95 -14.04
CA GLY A 85 -10.55 -18.19 -14.41
C GLY A 85 -9.70 -19.13 -15.29
N SER A 86 -9.97 -20.42 -15.22
CA SER A 86 -9.32 -21.43 -16.07
C SER A 86 -10.07 -21.53 -17.40
N ALA A 87 -9.37 -21.32 -18.52
CA ALA A 87 -9.93 -21.48 -19.87
C ALA A 87 -10.13 -22.94 -20.30
N SER A 88 -9.96 -23.90 -19.38
CA SER A 88 -10.12 -25.33 -19.66
C SER A 88 -11.62 -25.67 -19.79
N HIS A 89 -12.07 -25.92 -21.01
CA HIS A 89 -13.41 -26.46 -21.32
C HIS A 89 -13.49 -27.99 -21.18
N SER A 90 -12.54 -28.61 -20.48
CA SER A 90 -12.47 -30.06 -20.27
C SER A 90 -13.62 -30.52 -19.36
N PRO A 91 -14.61 -31.30 -19.86
CA PRO A 91 -15.67 -31.87 -19.01
C PRO A 91 -15.15 -33.00 -18.10
N LYS A 92 -13.84 -33.23 -18.06
CA LYS A 92 -13.14 -34.22 -17.22
C LYS A 92 -12.20 -33.57 -16.19
N ASP A 93 -12.16 -32.25 -16.10
CA ASP A 93 -11.37 -31.58 -15.06
C ASP A 93 -12.10 -31.73 -13.72
N THR A 94 -11.64 -32.70 -12.91
CA THR A 94 -11.89 -32.73 -11.47
C THR A 94 -11.68 -31.33 -10.91
N SER A 95 -12.68 -30.82 -10.17
CA SER A 95 -12.56 -29.58 -9.40
C SER A 95 -11.23 -29.58 -8.65
N HIS A 96 -10.31 -28.71 -9.06
CA HIS A 96 -9.01 -28.59 -8.43
C HIS A 96 -9.13 -27.57 -7.31
N SER A 97 -9.02 -28.03 -6.08
CA SER A 97 -8.88 -27.11 -4.95
C SER A 97 -7.42 -26.96 -4.54
N TYR A 98 -7.09 -25.77 -4.05
CA TYR A 98 -5.77 -25.37 -3.62
C TYR A 98 -5.84 -24.98 -2.15
N ASN A 99 -5.11 -25.73 -1.33
CA ASN A 99 -4.82 -25.32 0.04
C ASN A 99 -3.58 -24.44 0.02
N LEU A 100 -3.73 -23.24 0.57
CA LEU A 100 -2.69 -22.22 0.59
C LEU A 100 -2.51 -21.74 2.02
N THR A 101 -1.29 -21.34 2.33
CA THR A 101 -0.96 -20.71 3.60
C THR A 101 -0.48 -19.30 3.32
N LEU A 102 -1.12 -18.32 3.95
CA LEU A 102 -0.71 -16.94 3.91
C LEU A 102 0.10 -16.63 5.18
N LEU A 103 1.31 -16.11 5.04
CA LEU A 103 2.14 -15.68 6.18
C LEU A 103 2.25 -14.15 6.21
N TRP A 104 2.05 -13.57 7.39
CA TRP A 104 2.23 -12.14 7.67
C TRP A 104 3.52 -11.94 8.47
N ILE A 105 4.50 -11.28 7.86
CA ILE A 105 5.84 -11.10 8.42
C ILE A 105 6.09 -9.61 8.65
N ASP A 106 6.44 -9.24 9.87
CA ASP A 106 6.68 -7.86 10.24
C ASP A 106 8.06 -7.34 9.81
N PRO A 107 8.35 -6.03 9.97
CA PRO A 107 9.63 -5.44 9.61
C PRO A 107 10.82 -5.96 10.43
N MET A 108 10.58 -6.64 11.55
CA MET A 108 11.60 -7.31 12.37
C MET A 108 11.89 -8.74 11.89
N GLY A 109 11.15 -9.22 10.88
CA GLY A 109 11.25 -10.58 10.35
C GLY A 109 10.47 -11.63 11.15
N ARG A 110 9.59 -11.20 12.07
CA ARG A 110 8.80 -12.11 12.91
C ARG A 110 7.51 -12.49 12.19
N LEU A 111 7.13 -13.76 12.27
CA LEU A 111 5.79 -14.20 11.85
C LEU A 111 4.77 -13.67 12.88
N GLN A 112 3.80 -12.90 12.41
CA GLN A 112 2.76 -12.30 13.26
C GLN A 112 1.40 -12.95 13.09
N ASP A 113 1.06 -13.41 11.89
CA ASP A 113 -0.19 -14.12 11.67
C ASP A 113 -0.02 -15.08 10.48
N PHE A 114 -0.90 -16.07 10.43
CA PHE A 114 -1.05 -16.91 9.26
C PHE A 114 -2.53 -17.22 8.99
N ASN A 115 -2.88 -17.39 7.72
CA ASN A 115 -4.23 -17.78 7.34
C ASN A 115 -4.16 -18.98 6.39
N GLU A 116 -4.95 -20.01 6.67
CA GLU A 116 -5.17 -21.10 5.72
C GLU A 116 -6.31 -20.71 4.79
N LEU A 117 -6.05 -20.76 3.49
CA LEU A 117 -6.98 -20.40 2.44
C LEU A 117 -7.28 -21.62 1.59
N HIS A 118 -8.56 -21.86 1.33
CA HIS A 118 -9.03 -22.87 0.40
C HIS A 118 -9.56 -22.17 -0.85
N ILE A 119 -8.95 -22.44 -2.00
CA ILE A 119 -9.36 -21.87 -3.28
C ILE A 119 -9.80 -22.97 -4.21
N GLU A 120 -11.05 -22.89 -4.64
CA GLU A 120 -11.59 -23.75 -5.69
C GLU A 120 -11.28 -23.16 -7.07
N ASP A 121 -10.89 -24.02 -8.00
CA ASP A 121 -10.72 -23.63 -9.38
C ASP A 121 -12.09 -23.28 -10.02
N SER A 122 -12.14 -22.16 -10.72
CA SER A 122 -13.33 -21.64 -11.39
C SER A 122 -13.00 -21.26 -12.83
N GLN A 123 -14.02 -21.30 -13.68
CA GLN A 123 -13.95 -20.79 -15.06
C GLN A 123 -14.01 -19.26 -15.12
N THR A 124 -14.48 -18.60 -14.05
CA THR A 124 -14.57 -17.15 -13.95
C THR A 124 -13.52 -16.57 -13.02
N ASP A 125 -13.20 -15.30 -13.22
CA ASP A 125 -12.32 -14.56 -12.33
C ASP A 125 -12.97 -14.40 -10.96
N ASN A 126 -12.24 -14.75 -9.91
CA ASN A 126 -12.72 -14.66 -8.53
C ASN A 126 -11.79 -13.77 -7.70
N ILE A 127 -12.38 -12.79 -7.00
CA ILE A 127 -11.66 -11.96 -6.04
C ILE A 127 -11.71 -12.65 -4.67
N ASN A 128 -10.53 -12.92 -4.14
CA ASN A 128 -10.34 -13.51 -2.82
C ASN A 128 -9.82 -12.44 -1.86
N TYR A 129 -10.15 -12.59 -0.58
CA TYR A 129 -9.64 -11.72 0.48
C TYR A 129 -9.32 -12.53 1.73
N SER A 130 -8.35 -12.05 2.50
CA SER A 130 -7.99 -12.59 3.83
C SER A 130 -7.71 -11.44 4.78
N LYS A 131 -8.36 -11.45 5.94
CA LYS A 131 -8.12 -10.46 7.00
C LYS A 131 -7.03 -10.99 7.93
N ALA A 132 -6.06 -10.15 8.25
CA ALA A 132 -5.08 -10.47 9.28
C ALA A 132 -5.69 -10.24 10.67
N ILE A 133 -5.37 -11.11 11.63
CA ILE A 133 -5.73 -10.92 13.04
C ILE A 133 -4.43 -10.54 13.74
N LEU A 134 -4.15 -9.24 13.82
CA LEU A 134 -2.87 -8.73 14.33
C LEU A 134 -3.07 -7.93 15.61
N LYS A 135 -2.18 -8.12 16.58
CA LYS A 135 -2.13 -7.30 17.78
C LYS A 135 -1.64 -5.90 17.42
N GLN A 136 -2.45 -4.90 17.75
CA GLN A 136 -2.10 -3.50 17.56
C GLN A 136 -1.39 -2.92 18.80
N PRO A 137 -0.49 -1.92 18.65
CA PRO A 137 -0.08 -1.31 17.38
C PRO A 137 0.82 -2.23 16.54
N LEU A 138 0.60 -2.21 15.23
CA LEU A 138 1.45 -2.88 14.24
C LEU A 138 2.83 -2.23 14.23
N CYS A 139 3.86 -3.06 14.09
CA CYS A 139 5.24 -2.58 13.92
C CYS A 139 5.37 -1.72 12.66
N PRO A 140 5.76 -0.43 12.76
CA PRO A 140 5.93 0.39 11.58
C PRO A 140 7.12 -0.05 10.73
N GLY A 141 7.00 0.12 9.42
CA GLY A 141 8.02 -0.23 8.45
C GLY A 141 7.47 -1.09 7.32
N ILE A 142 8.38 -1.80 6.65
CA ILE A 142 8.06 -2.59 5.47
C ILE A 142 7.73 -4.01 5.87
N TRP A 143 6.45 -4.35 5.82
CA TRP A 143 5.95 -5.69 6.04
C TRP A 143 6.08 -6.55 4.78
N THR A 144 6.09 -7.86 4.96
CA THR A 144 6.08 -8.84 3.87
C THR A 144 4.95 -9.83 4.08
N VAL A 145 4.19 -10.09 3.01
CA VAL A 145 3.16 -11.12 2.98
C VAL A 145 3.53 -12.16 1.93
N LYS A 146 3.46 -13.45 2.29
CA LYS A 146 3.81 -14.57 1.41
C LYS A 146 2.65 -15.54 1.32
N LEU A 147 2.21 -15.84 0.10
CA LEU A 147 1.23 -16.88 -0.20
C LEU A 147 1.97 -18.14 -0.64
N ILE A 148 1.85 -19.21 0.13
CA ILE A 148 2.54 -20.49 -0.05
C ILE A 148 1.54 -21.54 -0.51
N GLY A 149 1.96 -22.39 -1.45
CA GLY A 149 1.23 -23.60 -1.81
C GLY A 149 2.19 -24.68 -2.30
N ARG A 150 1.93 -25.94 -1.91
CA ARG A 150 2.77 -27.12 -2.26
C ARG A 150 4.26 -26.87 -1.99
N SER A 151 4.58 -26.29 -0.83
CA SER A 151 5.94 -25.96 -0.41
C SER A 151 6.69 -25.01 -1.35
N ALA A 152 5.98 -24.05 -1.97
CA ALA A 152 6.58 -22.98 -2.75
C ALA A 152 5.83 -21.66 -2.54
N ILE A 153 6.55 -20.53 -2.61
CA ILE A 153 5.95 -19.20 -2.61
C ILE A 153 5.28 -18.98 -3.98
N TYR A 154 3.95 -18.87 -4.02
CA TYR A 154 3.20 -18.54 -5.23
C TYR A 154 3.12 -17.05 -5.48
N ALA A 155 2.96 -16.26 -4.42
CA ALA A 155 3.00 -14.81 -4.49
C ALA A 155 3.62 -14.24 -3.22
N GLN A 156 4.23 -13.07 -3.33
CA GLN A 156 4.62 -12.28 -2.17
C GLN A 156 4.48 -10.80 -2.50
N THR A 157 4.21 -9.98 -1.51
CA THR A 157 4.24 -8.52 -1.65
C THR A 157 4.87 -7.88 -0.44
N LYS A 158 5.42 -6.68 -0.65
CA LYS A 158 5.85 -5.79 0.40
C LYS A 158 4.93 -4.58 0.44
N PHE A 159 4.56 -4.16 1.64
CA PHE A 159 3.73 -2.99 1.88
C PHE A 159 4.24 -2.20 3.08
N LEU A 160 3.83 -0.95 3.18
CA LEU A 160 4.27 -0.03 4.23
C LEU A 160 3.18 0.11 5.29
N VAL A 161 3.58 -0.05 6.56
CA VAL A 161 2.87 0.51 7.72
C VAL A 161 3.64 1.75 8.14
N THR A 162 3.06 2.94 7.93
CA THR A 162 3.74 4.21 8.16
C THR A 162 3.88 4.50 9.66
N PRO A 163 5.05 4.92 10.16
CA PRO A 163 5.21 5.38 11.54
C PRO A 163 4.28 6.55 11.85
N LEU A 164 3.75 6.60 13.08
CA LEU A 164 2.86 7.67 13.48
C LEU A 164 3.67 8.89 13.96
N ALA A 165 3.68 9.95 13.16
CA ALA A 165 4.34 11.23 13.49
C ALA A 165 3.38 12.29 14.05
N PHE A 166 2.07 12.11 13.87
CA PHE A 166 1.05 13.02 14.36
C PHE A 166 0.00 12.27 15.18
N TYR A 167 -0.45 12.86 16.27
CA TYR A 167 -1.50 12.34 17.12
C TYR A 167 -2.43 13.49 17.53
N ASN A 168 -3.75 13.32 17.34
CA ASN A 168 -4.74 14.38 17.55
C ASN A 168 -4.39 15.70 16.85
N HIS A 169 -3.97 15.61 15.58
CA HIS A 169 -3.57 16.76 14.75
C HIS A 169 -2.39 17.57 15.28
N GLN A 170 -1.60 17.02 16.19
CA GLN A 170 -0.38 17.64 16.72
C GLN A 170 0.81 16.70 16.52
N PRO A 171 2.05 17.22 16.44
CA PRO A 171 3.24 16.38 16.48
C PRO A 171 3.19 15.45 17.69
N ILE A 172 3.46 14.17 17.46
CA ILE A 172 3.38 13.15 18.50
C ILE A 172 4.42 13.42 19.60
N GLN A 173 4.02 13.25 20.87
CA GLN A 173 4.93 13.37 22.00
C GLN A 173 5.94 12.21 22.01
N THR A 174 7.18 12.49 22.42
CA THR A 174 8.31 11.53 22.43
C THR A 174 7.97 10.18 23.06
N GLU A 175 7.40 10.18 24.26
CA GLU A 175 7.06 8.92 24.97
C GLU A 175 6.01 8.10 24.22
N ARG A 176 4.97 8.77 23.72
CA ARG A 176 3.92 8.12 22.93
C ARG A 176 4.44 7.62 21.58
N ALA A 177 5.32 8.37 20.93
CA ALA A 177 5.96 7.96 19.68
C ALA A 177 6.77 6.67 19.87
N ARG A 178 7.56 6.60 20.94
CA ARG A 178 8.35 5.41 21.28
C ARG A 178 7.46 4.21 21.58
N LEU A 179 6.34 4.40 22.28
CA LEU A 179 5.40 3.31 22.57
C LEU A 179 4.72 2.80 21.30
N ILE A 180 4.15 3.69 20.48
CA ILE A 180 3.38 3.31 19.30
C ILE A 180 4.29 2.75 18.19
N ASN A 181 5.44 3.40 17.97
CA ASN A 181 6.33 3.03 16.87
C ASN A 181 7.34 1.93 17.24
N ALA A 182 7.33 1.42 18.48
CA ALA A 182 8.15 0.27 18.87
C ALA A 182 7.73 -1.02 18.15
N GLY A 183 6.43 -1.24 17.97
CA GLY A 183 5.95 -2.45 17.30
C GLY A 183 6.32 -3.73 18.02
N ASP A 184 6.48 -3.68 19.35
CA ASP A 184 6.96 -4.78 20.17
C ASP A 184 5.96 -5.93 20.30
N GLY A 185 4.66 -5.63 20.11
CA GLY A 185 3.57 -6.59 20.10
C GLY A 185 3.84 -7.84 19.25
N LEU A 186 3.79 -9.00 19.91
CA LEU A 186 3.63 -10.29 19.26
C LEU A 186 2.14 -10.64 19.24
N THR A 187 1.68 -11.06 18.07
CA THR A 187 0.30 -11.49 17.84
C THR A 187 0.14 -12.98 18.15
N LEU A 188 1.04 -13.81 17.61
CA LEU A 188 1.09 -15.23 17.95
C LEU A 188 1.53 -15.40 19.41
N SER A 189 0.99 -16.42 20.07
CA SER A 189 1.28 -16.72 21.46
C SER A 189 2.72 -17.20 21.64
N GLU A 190 3.27 -17.05 22.85
CA GLU A 190 4.65 -17.45 23.15
C GLU A 190 4.88 -18.97 23.06
N ASP A 191 3.83 -19.76 23.23
CA ASP A 191 3.81 -21.22 23.09
C ASP A 191 3.58 -21.69 21.64
N PHE A 192 3.34 -20.77 20.70
CA PHE A 192 3.19 -21.11 19.30
C PHE A 192 4.48 -21.73 18.75
N SER A 193 4.38 -22.98 18.30
CA SER A 193 5.49 -23.69 17.67
C SER A 193 5.42 -23.46 16.17
N LEU A 194 6.43 -22.76 15.62
CA LEU A 194 6.55 -22.51 14.20
C LEU A 194 6.73 -23.84 13.43
N PRO A 195 5.86 -24.17 12.46
CA PRO A 195 6.02 -25.36 11.63
C PRO A 195 7.35 -25.34 10.86
N GLU A 196 8.06 -26.47 10.83
CA GLU A 196 9.38 -26.60 10.20
C GLU A 196 9.35 -26.22 8.73
N GLU A 197 8.29 -26.58 8.03
CA GLU A 197 8.09 -26.28 6.63
C GLU A 197 8.01 -24.78 6.34
N TRP A 198 7.70 -23.94 7.35
CA TRP A 198 7.59 -22.48 7.20
C TRP A 198 8.89 -21.73 7.46
N ILE A 199 9.83 -22.35 8.18
CA ILE A 199 11.12 -21.73 8.55
C ILE A 199 11.85 -21.21 7.31
N GLN A 200 11.84 -21.98 6.21
CA GLN A 200 12.48 -21.60 4.94
C GLN A 200 11.89 -20.34 4.28
N TYR A 201 10.67 -19.93 4.67
CA TYR A 201 10.02 -18.72 4.15
C TYR A 201 10.17 -17.52 5.06
N LEU A 202 10.83 -17.65 6.21
CA LEU A 202 11.17 -16.54 7.08
C LEU A 202 12.62 -16.07 6.83
N PRO A 203 12.98 -14.85 7.25
CA PRO A 203 14.37 -14.40 7.24
C PRO A 203 15.27 -15.36 8.03
N GLY A 204 16.51 -15.54 7.56
CA GLY A 204 17.51 -16.32 8.29
C GLY A 204 17.88 -15.65 9.63
N HIS A 205 18.53 -16.40 10.52
CA HIS A 205 18.87 -15.91 11.87
C HIS A 205 19.64 -14.57 11.86
N GLU A 206 20.68 -14.46 11.02
CA GLU A 206 21.48 -13.24 10.92
C GLU A 206 20.67 -12.05 10.39
N GLU A 207 19.88 -12.26 9.34
CA GLU A 207 18.99 -11.24 8.77
C GLU A 207 17.94 -10.79 9.79
N SER A 208 17.31 -11.72 10.51
CA SER A 208 16.34 -11.42 11.56
C SER A 208 16.97 -10.57 12.68
N LEU A 209 18.20 -10.87 13.10
CA LEU A 209 18.90 -10.08 14.10
C LEU A 209 19.18 -8.65 13.61
N GLN A 210 19.58 -8.49 12.35
CA GLN A 210 19.80 -7.17 11.74
C GLN A 210 18.49 -6.37 11.64
N LEU A 211 17.41 -7.01 11.18
CA LEU A 211 16.07 -6.40 11.08
C LEU A 211 15.56 -5.97 12.45
N LYS A 212 15.68 -6.82 13.47
CA LYS A 212 15.32 -6.51 14.86
C LYS A 212 16.10 -5.31 15.39
N ASN A 213 17.42 -5.29 15.22
CA ASN A 213 18.25 -4.18 15.67
C ASN A 213 17.91 -2.86 14.96
N LEU A 214 17.62 -2.91 13.66
CA LEU A 214 17.19 -1.74 12.91
C LEU A 214 15.84 -1.21 13.40
N ALA A 215 14.86 -2.09 13.59
CA ALA A 215 13.54 -1.71 14.10
C ALA A 215 13.62 -1.08 15.49
N LEU A 216 14.41 -1.66 16.40
CA LEU A 216 14.63 -1.09 17.74
C LEU A 216 15.27 0.29 17.70
N ARG A 217 16.20 0.55 16.77
CA ARG A 217 16.78 1.89 16.57
C ARG A 217 15.75 2.87 16.02
N ASN A 218 14.93 2.45 15.05
CA ASN A 218 13.91 3.30 14.45
C ASN A 218 12.80 3.68 15.44
N ALA A 219 12.44 2.76 16.34
CA ALA A 219 11.48 3.00 17.42
C ALA A 219 11.87 4.18 18.34
N LEU A 220 13.17 4.50 18.43
CA LEU A 220 13.67 5.60 19.25
C LEU A 220 13.63 6.95 18.54
N ARG A 221 13.37 7.00 17.23
CA ARG A 221 13.32 8.24 16.44
C ARG A 221 12.10 9.06 16.83
N THR A 222 12.33 10.35 17.07
CA THR A 222 11.29 11.31 17.47
C THR A 222 11.56 12.68 16.83
N GLY A 223 10.54 13.54 16.74
CA GLY A 223 10.68 14.87 16.14
C GLY A 223 11.11 14.78 14.67
N GLU A 224 12.12 15.56 14.29
CA GLU A 224 12.64 15.62 12.92
C GLU A 224 13.11 14.25 12.39
N GLN A 225 13.83 13.46 13.20
CA GLN A 225 14.30 12.13 12.81
C GLN A 225 13.14 11.15 12.53
N LEU A 226 11.99 11.34 13.18
CA LEU A 226 10.80 10.56 12.90
C LEU A 226 10.16 10.99 11.58
N ASN A 227 10.13 12.29 11.29
CA ASN A 227 9.63 12.80 10.01
C ASN A 227 10.49 12.32 8.84
N GLU A 228 11.82 12.41 8.96
CA GLU A 228 12.75 11.86 7.96
C GLU A 228 12.51 10.36 7.73
N TRP A 229 12.29 9.60 8.81
CA TRP A 229 11.97 8.18 8.69
C TRP A 229 10.65 7.91 7.95
N VAL A 230 9.62 8.72 8.23
CA VAL A 230 8.33 8.67 7.53
C VAL A 230 8.51 8.98 6.06
N ASP A 231 9.28 10.02 5.71
CA ASP A 231 9.54 10.44 4.34
C ASP A 231 10.32 9.39 3.56
N ASP A 232 11.39 8.83 4.16
CA ASP A 232 12.20 7.75 3.59
C ASP A 232 11.38 6.50 3.25
N LEU A 233 10.43 6.15 4.13
CA LEU A 233 9.54 5.02 3.92
C LEU A 233 8.47 5.35 2.89
N THR A 234 7.80 6.48 3.02
CA THR A 234 6.71 6.91 2.14
C THR A 234 7.22 7.06 0.71
N GLY A 235 8.39 7.63 0.48
CA GLY A 235 8.98 7.79 -0.84
C GLY A 235 9.22 6.46 -1.58
N LYS A 236 9.33 5.33 -0.86
CA LYS A 236 9.47 3.99 -1.47
C LYS A 236 8.14 3.44 -2.00
N PHE A 237 7.01 3.84 -1.43
CA PHE A 237 5.69 3.27 -1.72
C PHE A 237 4.73 4.28 -2.37
N HIS A 238 5.01 5.58 -2.31
CA HIS A 238 4.17 6.65 -2.82
C HIS A 238 4.98 7.51 -3.78
N HIS A 239 4.77 7.31 -5.08
CA HIS A 239 5.57 7.96 -6.10
C HIS A 239 4.85 9.16 -6.68
N PHE A 240 5.51 10.33 -6.63
CA PHE A 240 5.13 11.49 -7.40
C PHE A 240 5.18 11.14 -8.90
N ARG A 241 4.08 11.35 -9.61
CA ARG A 241 3.99 11.10 -11.05
C ARG A 241 4.14 12.39 -11.82
N GLU A 242 3.31 13.36 -11.49
CA GLU A 242 3.28 14.66 -12.14
C GLU A 242 2.95 15.74 -11.10
N THR A 243 3.41 16.95 -11.37
CA THR A 243 3.14 18.14 -10.59
C THR A 243 2.76 19.26 -11.55
N CYS A 244 1.78 20.06 -11.17
CA CYS A 244 1.33 21.22 -11.93
C CYS A 244 1.25 22.46 -11.03
N ALA A 245 1.35 23.62 -11.68
CA ALA A 245 1.23 24.93 -11.07
C ALA A 245 -0.24 25.38 -11.06
N VAL A 246 -0.76 25.75 -9.88
CA VAL A 246 -2.13 26.27 -9.77
C VAL A 246 -2.23 27.68 -10.35
N ASN A 247 -1.20 28.51 -10.16
CA ASN A 247 -1.13 29.89 -10.63
C ASN A 247 0.02 30.08 -11.62
N GLU A 248 -0.08 31.07 -12.51
CA GLU A 248 0.93 31.38 -13.53
C GLU A 248 2.32 31.64 -12.93
N ASP A 249 2.39 32.26 -11.76
CA ASP A 249 3.65 32.48 -11.06
C ASP A 249 4.40 31.19 -10.70
N ALA A 250 3.66 30.13 -10.36
CA ALA A 250 4.24 28.84 -9.97
C ALA A 250 4.74 28.02 -11.17
N THR A 251 4.41 28.41 -12.41
CA THR A 251 4.92 27.74 -13.63
C THR A 251 6.42 27.88 -13.79
N LYS A 252 7.01 28.93 -13.21
CA LYS A 252 8.45 29.22 -13.24
C LYS A 252 9.26 28.29 -12.33
N LEU A 253 8.59 27.51 -11.46
CA LEU A 253 9.27 26.53 -10.64
C LEU A 253 9.76 25.38 -11.50
N SER A 254 10.92 24.85 -11.15
CA SER A 254 11.49 23.66 -11.75
C SER A 254 11.47 22.50 -10.76
N THR A 255 11.47 21.29 -11.31
CA THR A 255 11.64 20.04 -10.56
C THR A 255 12.81 19.26 -11.15
N ALA A 256 13.19 18.15 -10.53
CA ALA A 256 14.21 17.27 -11.10
C ALA A 256 13.87 16.77 -12.53
N SER A 257 12.60 16.79 -12.91
CA SER A 257 12.11 16.27 -14.20
C SER A 257 11.63 17.34 -15.19
N LEU A 258 11.40 18.58 -14.75
CA LEU A 258 10.77 19.63 -15.55
C LEU A 258 11.45 20.97 -15.29
N GLU A 259 11.82 21.68 -16.36
CA GLU A 259 12.35 23.05 -16.28
C GLU A 259 11.26 24.07 -15.93
N MET A 260 10.02 23.85 -16.37
CA MET A 260 8.84 24.65 -16.04
C MET A 260 7.65 23.74 -15.76
N LEU A 261 6.85 24.09 -14.76
CA LEU A 261 5.63 23.35 -14.43
C LEU A 261 4.47 23.76 -15.34
N PRO A 262 3.70 22.79 -15.88
CA PRO A 262 2.48 23.09 -16.61
C PRO A 262 1.41 23.67 -15.67
N LEU A 263 0.51 24.49 -16.21
CA LEU A 263 -0.66 24.95 -15.47
C LEU A 263 -1.63 23.80 -15.21
N CYS A 264 -2.15 23.70 -14.00
CA CYS A 264 -3.07 22.63 -13.60
C CYS A 264 -4.32 22.56 -14.48
N ARG A 265 -4.88 23.73 -14.86
CA ARG A 265 -6.04 23.84 -15.77
C ARG A 265 -5.80 23.26 -17.17
N ASP A 266 -4.55 23.14 -17.59
CA ASP A 266 -4.18 22.66 -18.92
C ASP A 266 -3.78 21.18 -18.91
N THR A 267 -3.77 20.54 -17.74
CA THR A 267 -3.49 19.11 -17.60
C THR A 267 -4.75 18.26 -17.79
N SER A 268 -4.59 16.96 -18.01
CA SER A 268 -5.70 15.99 -18.14
C SER A 268 -6.07 15.28 -16.83
N TRP A 269 -5.36 15.56 -15.73
CA TRP A 269 -5.46 14.79 -14.49
C TRP A 269 -5.71 15.64 -13.25
N SER A 270 -5.43 16.94 -13.30
CA SER A 270 -5.63 17.84 -12.15
C SER A 270 -7.10 17.98 -11.79
N THR A 271 -7.38 18.29 -10.51
CA THR A 271 -8.72 18.70 -10.09
C THR A 271 -9.17 20.02 -10.71
N LEU A 272 -8.24 20.82 -11.24
CA LEU A 272 -8.49 22.10 -11.87
C LEU A 272 -8.63 22.01 -13.40
N ALA A 273 -8.43 20.82 -13.97
CA ALA A 273 -8.68 20.57 -15.37
C ALA A 273 -10.19 20.69 -15.69
N PRO A 274 -10.57 21.15 -16.89
CA PRO A 274 -11.98 21.23 -17.29
C PRO A 274 -12.67 19.86 -17.24
N ASP A 275 -13.76 19.77 -16.49
CA ASP A 275 -14.67 18.61 -16.48
C ASP A 275 -16.09 19.02 -16.93
N PRO A 276 -16.36 19.08 -18.25
CA PRO A 276 -17.65 19.52 -18.78
C PRO A 276 -18.83 18.65 -18.35
N LYS A 277 -18.61 17.40 -17.93
CA LYS A 277 -19.68 16.48 -17.52
C LYS A 277 -20.24 16.88 -16.15
N SER A 278 -19.41 17.45 -15.28
CA SER A 278 -19.79 17.86 -13.92
C SER A 278 -20.06 19.36 -13.81
N ASP A 279 -19.78 20.13 -14.87
CA ASP A 279 -20.03 21.57 -14.93
C ASP A 279 -21.51 21.90 -15.13
N VAL A 280 -22.16 22.37 -14.06
CA VAL A 280 -23.58 22.69 -14.02
C VAL A 280 -23.94 24.01 -14.70
N TYR A 281 -22.97 24.89 -14.97
CA TYR A 281 -23.24 26.22 -15.52
C TYR A 281 -23.43 26.22 -17.04
N LYS A 282 -23.03 25.14 -17.72
CA LYS A 282 -23.26 24.96 -19.17
C LYS A 282 -24.71 24.58 -19.53
N LEU A 283 -25.57 24.28 -18.54
CA LEU A 283 -26.97 23.93 -18.76
C LEU A 283 -27.88 25.14 -19.05
N ALA A 284 -27.41 26.39 -18.82
CA ALA A 284 -28.24 27.59 -18.90
C ALA A 284 -28.43 28.20 -20.31
N ASN A 285 -27.79 27.66 -21.35
CA ASN A 285 -27.86 28.21 -22.71
C ASN A 285 -28.72 27.40 -23.71
N ILE A 286 -29.48 26.41 -23.23
CA ILE A 286 -30.53 25.77 -24.04
C ILE A 286 -31.74 26.72 -24.01
N LYS A 287 -31.72 27.74 -24.89
CA LYS A 287 -32.89 28.58 -25.14
C LYS A 287 -34.05 27.68 -25.59
N ARG A 288 -35.17 27.77 -24.89
CA ARG A 288 -36.49 27.33 -25.37
C ARG A 288 -36.93 28.18 -26.55
#